data_AF-A0AAV5TF49-F1
#
_entry.id   AF-A0AAV5TF49-F1
#
_cell.length_a   1.000
_cell.length_b   1.000
_cell.length_c   1.000
_cell.angle_alpha   90.00
_cell.angle_beta   90.00
_cell.angle_gamma   90.00
#
_symmetry.space_group_name_H-M   'P 1'
#
loop_
_entity.id
_entity.type
_entity.pdbx_description
1 polymer ?
#
loop_
_entity_poly.entity_id
_entity_poly.type
_entity_poly.pdbx_seq_one_letter_code
_entity_poly.pdbx_strand_id
1 'polypeptide(L)'
;HCSKISRRRSLTEVADYPMNMARNVAKQFIRTKFLLLSDVDLLFSDGFERRMSQVAKRELQPGSKKVLVFRIFEIYSQSKTPRTKAEMGGLLESGQADVFHVVSANGHYELAGIQNY
;
A
#
# COMPACT_ATOMS: atom_id res chain seq x y z
N HIS A 1 -25.41 22.80 17.05
CA HIS A 1 -25.82 21.39 17.22
C HIS A 1 -25.85 20.76 15.82
N CYS A 2 -24.79 20.06 15.41
CA CYS A 2 -24.68 19.50 14.05
C CYS A 2 -25.16 18.04 14.09
N SER A 3 -26.39 17.79 13.65
CA SER A 3 -26.89 16.42 13.49
C SER A 3 -26.28 15.82 12.22
N LYS A 4 -25.34 14.88 12.36
CA LYS A 4 -24.87 14.10 11.22
C LYS A 4 -25.99 13.14 10.82
N ILE A 5 -26.74 13.48 9.78
CA ILE A 5 -27.67 12.53 9.14
C ILE A 5 -26.79 11.44 8.52
N SER A 6 -26.71 10.29 9.21
CA SER A 6 -26.09 9.08 8.69
C SER A 6 -26.97 8.55 7.56
N ARG A 7 -26.61 8.88 6.31
CA ARG A 7 -27.24 8.31 5.11
C ARG A 7 -27.09 6.78 5.19
N ARG A 8 -28.19 6.04 5.36
CA ARG A 8 -28.19 4.58 5.25
C ARG A 8 -27.83 4.22 3.81
N ARG A 9 -26.70 3.55 3.63
CA ARG A 9 -26.28 3.00 2.32
C ARG A 9 -27.25 1.90 1.92
N SER A 10 -27.52 1.76 0.63
CA SER A 10 -28.39 0.69 0.13
C SER A 10 -27.71 -0.67 0.34
N LEU A 11 -28.50 -1.75 0.45
CA LEU A 11 -27.95 -3.10 0.55
C LEU A 11 -27.11 -3.46 -0.70
N THR A 12 -27.46 -2.89 -1.86
CA THR A 12 -26.71 -3.02 -3.11
C THR A 12 -25.34 -2.34 -3.03
N GLU A 13 -25.25 -1.10 -2.56
CA GLU A 13 -23.96 -0.38 -2.39
C GLU A 13 -23.01 -1.10 -1.40
N VAL A 14 -23.58 -1.75 -0.40
CA VAL A 14 -22.83 -2.53 0.59
C VAL A 14 -22.38 -3.88 -0.01
N ALA A 15 -23.21 -4.50 -0.84
CA ALA A 15 -22.91 -5.75 -1.54
C ALA A 15 -21.92 -5.57 -2.70
N ASP A 16 -21.86 -4.38 -3.33
CA ASP A 16 -20.99 -4.10 -4.48
C ASP A 16 -19.51 -3.92 -4.08
N TYR A 17 -19.22 -3.65 -2.80
CA TYR A 17 -17.84 -3.47 -2.32
C TYR A 17 -17.56 -4.24 -1.02
N PRO A 18 -17.72 -5.58 -1.03
CA PRO A 18 -17.65 -6.41 0.16
C PRO A 18 -16.27 -6.33 0.84
N MET A 19 -15.21 -6.06 0.07
CA MET A 19 -13.85 -5.90 0.58
C MET A 19 -13.68 -4.72 1.55
N ASN A 20 -14.40 -3.62 1.34
CA ASN A 20 -14.35 -2.49 2.30
C ASN A 20 -15.04 -2.84 3.60
N MET A 21 -16.13 -3.63 3.52
CA MET A 21 -16.80 -4.17 4.69
C MET A 21 -15.88 -5.11 5.47
N ALA A 22 -15.26 -6.07 4.80
CA ALA A 22 -14.31 -7.00 5.41
C ALA A 22 -13.15 -6.26 6.10
N ARG A 23 -12.59 -5.23 5.44
CA ARG A 23 -11.54 -4.38 6.03
C ARG A 23 -12.02 -3.63 7.27
N ASN A 24 -13.24 -3.11 7.27
CA ASN A 24 -13.81 -2.42 8.43
C ASN A 24 -14.05 -3.36 9.61
N VAL A 25 -14.51 -4.58 9.34
CA VAL A 25 -14.65 -5.64 10.36
C VAL A 25 -13.28 -6.03 10.89
N ALA A 26 -12.31 -6.34 10.02
CA ALA A 26 -10.94 -6.68 10.42
C ALA A 26 -10.30 -5.59 11.30
N LYS A 27 -10.55 -4.30 10.99
CA LYS A 27 -10.07 -3.17 11.79
C LYS A 27 -10.53 -3.21 13.26
N GLN A 28 -11.72 -3.72 13.54
CA GLN A 28 -12.24 -3.82 14.91
C GLN A 28 -11.47 -4.83 15.77
N PHE A 29 -10.74 -5.76 15.14
CA PHE A 29 -9.99 -6.81 15.84
C PHE A 29 -8.49 -6.48 15.99
N ILE A 30 -8.02 -5.34 15.49
CA ILE A 30 -6.61 -4.96 15.55
C ILE A 30 -6.22 -4.60 16.99
N ARG A 31 -5.10 -5.18 17.46
CA ARG A 31 -4.50 -4.89 18.77
C ARG A 31 -3.18 -4.11 18.68
N THR A 32 -2.63 -3.99 17.47
CA THR A 32 -1.35 -3.33 17.22
C THR A 32 -1.52 -1.82 17.02
N LYS A 33 -0.46 -1.05 17.33
CA LYS A 33 -0.46 0.41 17.16
C LYS A 33 -0.54 0.86 15.69
N PHE A 34 -0.05 0.03 14.78
CA PHE A 34 -0.04 0.30 13.35
C PHE A 34 -0.73 -0.83 12.60
N LEU A 35 -1.38 -0.46 11.50
CA LEU A 35 -2.05 -1.36 10.57
C LEU A 35 -1.36 -1.25 9.21
N LEU A 36 -0.96 -2.39 8.65
CA LEU A 36 -0.59 -2.51 7.25
C LEU A 36 -1.82 -2.95 6.45
N LEU A 37 -2.18 -2.17 5.43
CA LEU A 37 -3.19 -2.56 4.44
C LEU A 37 -2.45 -2.94 3.16
N SER A 38 -2.58 -4.20 2.76
CA SER A 38 -1.93 -4.76 1.57
C SER A 38 -2.83 -5.83 0.93
N ASP A 39 -2.54 -6.18 -0.32
CA ASP A 39 -3.14 -7.33 -0.96
C ASP A 39 -2.44 -8.63 -0.51
N VAL A 40 -3.14 -9.76 -0.65
CA VAL A 40 -2.67 -11.07 -0.17
C VAL A 40 -1.50 -11.61 -1.00
N ASP A 41 -1.37 -11.16 -2.25
CA ASP A 41 -0.34 -11.63 -3.19
C ASP A 41 0.95 -10.81 -3.13
N LEU A 42 1.02 -9.79 -2.26
CA LEU A 42 2.20 -8.95 -2.12
C LEU A 42 3.30 -9.63 -1.29
N LEU A 43 4.50 -9.69 -1.87
CA LEU A 43 5.70 -10.14 -1.19
C LEU A 43 6.49 -8.93 -0.65
N PHE A 44 6.94 -9.04 0.60
CA PHE A 44 7.72 -7.99 1.26
C PHE A 44 9.21 -8.30 1.26
N SER A 45 10.02 -7.23 1.26
CA SER A 45 11.47 -7.32 1.45
C SER A 45 11.83 -7.83 2.86
N ASP A 46 13.00 -8.45 3.00
CA ASP A 46 13.45 -9.00 4.27
C ASP A 46 13.60 -7.91 5.31
N GLY A 47 12.93 -8.08 6.46
CA GLY A 47 12.91 -7.08 7.54
C GLY A 47 12.04 -5.85 7.26
N PHE A 48 11.11 -5.93 6.31
CA PHE A 48 10.15 -4.86 6.00
C PHE A 48 9.42 -4.34 7.24
N GLU A 49 8.81 -5.24 8.02
CA GLU A 49 8.03 -4.88 9.21
C GLU A 49 8.86 -4.12 10.26
N ARG A 50 10.11 -4.57 10.52
CA ARG A 50 11.05 -3.86 11.40
C ARG A 50 11.36 -2.45 10.90
N ARG A 51 11.68 -2.28 9.61
CA ARG A 51 11.99 -0.95 9.03
C ARG A 51 10.77 -0.04 9.05
N MET A 52 9.62 -0.54 8.61
CA MET A 52 8.40 0.25 8.51
C MET A 52 7.83 0.61 9.87
N SER A 53 7.94 -0.27 10.88
CA SER A 53 7.52 0.07 12.24
C SER A 53 8.38 1.18 12.86
N GLN A 54 9.68 1.25 12.55
CA GLN A 54 10.55 2.36 12.98
C GLN A 54 10.12 3.69 12.33
N VAL A 55 9.83 3.68 11.02
CA VAL A 55 9.32 4.87 10.32
C VAL A 55 7.95 5.27 10.85
N ALA A 56 7.05 4.32 11.05
CA ALA A 56 5.71 4.56 11.60
C ALA A 56 5.77 5.18 13.00
N LYS A 57 6.64 4.66 13.88
CA LYS A 57 6.88 5.24 15.21
C LYS A 57 7.38 6.68 15.17
N ARG A 58 8.06 7.10 14.10
CA ARG A 58 8.55 8.46 13.93
C ARG A 58 7.50 9.39 13.32
N GLU A 59 6.83 8.94 12.26
CA GLU A 59 5.97 9.78 11.41
C GLU A 59 4.49 9.78 11.82
N LEU A 60 4.01 8.70 12.44
CA LEU A 60 2.60 8.47 12.80
C LEU A 60 2.38 8.70 14.30
N GLN A 61 2.80 9.87 14.79
CA GLN A 61 2.54 10.28 16.17
C GLN A 61 1.04 10.48 16.44
N PRO A 62 0.59 10.41 17.71
CA PRO A 62 -0.80 10.73 18.06
C PRO A 62 -1.24 12.09 17.50
N GLY A 63 -2.41 12.13 16.86
CA GLY A 63 -2.93 13.33 16.19
C GLY A 63 -2.43 13.57 14.77
N SER A 64 -1.45 12.78 14.29
CA SER A 64 -1.00 12.82 12.89
C SER A 64 -2.12 12.38 11.94
N LYS A 65 -2.34 13.14 10.87
CA LYS A 65 -3.22 12.77 9.75
C LYS A 65 -2.43 12.18 8.57
N LYS A 66 -1.18 11.79 8.80
CA LYS A 66 -0.31 11.19 7.78
C LYS A 66 -0.67 9.72 7.58
N VAL A 67 -0.40 9.24 6.38
CA VAL A 67 -0.36 7.80 6.05
C VAL A 67 1.00 7.51 5.43
N LEU A 68 1.54 6.33 5.69
CA LEU A 68 2.75 5.85 5.03
C LEU A 68 2.34 4.97 3.85
N VAL A 69 2.89 5.28 2.68
CA VAL A 69 2.71 4.49 1.46
C VAL A 69 4.04 3.84 1.08
N PHE A 70 3.96 2.66 0.46
CA PHE A 70 5.11 1.96 -0.10
C PHE A 70 4.82 1.62 -1.56
N ARG A 71 5.89 1.53 -2.36
CA ARG A 71 5.80 1.20 -3.78
C ARG A 71 5.70 -0.31 -3.97
N ILE A 72 4.85 -0.71 -4.90
CA ILE A 72 4.70 -2.10 -5.35
C ILE A 72 5.42 -2.21 -6.69
N PHE A 73 6.05 -3.35 -6.93
CA PHE A 73 6.77 -3.63 -8.16
C PHE A 73 6.31 -4.97 -8.71
N GLU A 74 6.24 -5.06 -10.04
CA GLU A 74 5.99 -6.30 -10.77
C GLU A 74 7.30 -6.84 -11.31
N ILE A 75 7.43 -8.17 -11.34
CA ILE A 75 8.61 -8.86 -11.85
C ILE A 75 8.14 -9.77 -12.96
N TYR A 76 8.76 -9.63 -14.14
CA TYR A 76 8.31 -10.32 -15.36
C TYR A 76 8.80 -11.76 -15.47
N SER A 77 9.87 -12.13 -14.74
CA SER A 77 10.46 -13.47 -14.78
C SER A 77 10.18 -14.26 -13.50
N GLN A 78 10.03 -15.59 -13.61
CA GLN A 78 9.98 -16.52 -12.46
C GLN A 78 11.33 -16.71 -11.75
N SER A 79 12.32 -15.84 -12.01
CA SER A 79 13.59 -15.88 -11.29
C SER A 79 13.39 -15.45 -9.83
N LYS A 80 14.43 -15.65 -9.02
CA LYS A 80 14.40 -15.45 -7.56
C LYS A 80 13.79 -14.10 -7.17
N THR A 81 12.69 -14.13 -6.41
CA THR A 81 12.06 -12.91 -5.87
C THR A 81 13.09 -12.07 -5.10
N PRO A 82 13.24 -10.77 -5.41
CA PRO A 82 14.16 -9.89 -4.71
C PRO A 82 13.72 -9.74 -3.26
N ARG A 83 14.68 -9.87 -2.34
CA ARG A 83 14.45 -9.73 -0.90
C ARG A 83 15.03 -8.43 -0.36
N THR A 84 15.90 -7.79 -1.12
CA THR A 84 16.55 -6.52 -0.76
C THR A 84 16.29 -5.42 -1.79
N LYS A 85 16.48 -4.17 -1.36
CA LYS A 85 16.38 -3.01 -2.27
C LYS A 85 17.43 -3.07 -3.39
N ALA A 86 18.63 -3.60 -3.11
CA ALA A 86 19.70 -3.72 -4.09
C ALA A 86 19.35 -4.73 -5.18
N GLU A 87 18.83 -5.91 -4.80
CA GLU A 87 18.36 -6.92 -5.76
C GLU A 87 17.20 -6.37 -6.62
N MET A 88 16.24 -5.68 -6.00
CA MET A 88 15.15 -5.03 -6.73
C MET A 88 15.67 -3.96 -7.72
N GLY A 89 16.67 -3.18 -7.32
CA GLY A 89 17.33 -2.19 -8.17
C GLY A 89 17.96 -2.82 -9.41
N GLY A 90 18.68 -3.94 -9.25
CA GLY A 90 19.27 -4.67 -10.38
C GLY A 90 18.20 -5.22 -11.34
N LEU A 91 17.03 -5.62 -10.85
CA LEU A 91 15.92 -6.06 -11.71
C LEU A 91 15.30 -4.90 -12.50
N LEU A 92 15.20 -3.71 -11.90
CA LEU A 92 14.73 -2.52 -12.60
C LEU A 92 15.73 -2.07 -13.68
N GLU A 93 17.01 -2.01 -13.35
CA GLU A 93 18.09 -1.63 -14.28
C GLU A 93 18.20 -2.59 -15.47
N SER A 94 17.94 -3.88 -15.25
CA SER A 94 17.95 -4.91 -16.30
C SER A 94 16.63 -5.03 -17.08
N GLY A 95 15.60 -4.23 -16.76
CA GLY A 95 14.29 -4.28 -17.40
C GLY A 95 13.48 -5.54 -17.07
N GLN A 96 13.84 -6.27 -16.00
CA GLN A 96 13.17 -7.50 -15.55
C GLN A 96 12.07 -7.25 -14.52
N ALA A 97 11.92 -6.01 -14.09
CA ALA A 97 10.87 -5.56 -13.20
C ALA A 97 10.42 -4.15 -13.58
N ASP A 98 9.25 -3.76 -13.10
CA ASP A 98 8.69 -2.42 -13.25
C ASP A 98 7.93 -2.00 -12.00
N VAL A 99 7.68 -0.70 -11.84
CA VAL A 99 6.76 -0.21 -10.83
C VAL A 99 5.34 -0.56 -11.26
N PHE A 100 4.59 -1.19 -10.34
CA PHE A 100 3.22 -1.59 -10.59
C PHE A 100 2.37 -0.40 -11.08
N HIS A 101 1.65 -0.60 -12.19
CA HIS A 101 0.76 0.38 -12.83
C HIS A 101 1.38 1.65 -13.45
N VAL A 102 2.67 1.71 -13.76
CA VAL A 102 3.23 2.87 -14.52
C VAL A 102 2.58 3.01 -15.90
N VAL A 103 2.18 1.91 -16.54
CA VAL A 103 1.50 1.91 -17.85
C VAL A 103 0.01 1.60 -17.70
N SER A 104 -0.71 2.40 -16.91
CA SER A 104 -2.18 2.48 -16.96
C SER A 104 -2.66 3.90 -16.65
N ALA A 105 -1.94 4.91 -17.11
CA ALA A 105 -2.50 6.24 -17.29
C ALA A 105 -1.63 7.05 -18.25
N ASN A 106 -1.99 7.08 -19.54
CA ASN A 106 -1.69 8.24 -20.38
C ASN A 106 -2.49 9.46 -19.85
N GLY A 107 -2.22 9.91 -18.61
CA GLY A 107 -2.84 11.12 -18.07
C GLY A 107 -2.95 11.30 -16.55
N HIS A 108 -2.60 10.35 -15.68
CA HIS A 108 -2.85 10.53 -14.24
C HIS A 108 -1.72 9.96 -13.35
N TYR A 109 -1.13 10.89 -12.59
CA TYR A 109 -0.12 10.71 -11.52
C TYR A 109 1.36 10.72 -11.94
N GLU A 110 1.80 11.86 -12.49
CA GLU A 110 3.18 12.31 -12.31
C GLU A 110 3.34 12.75 -10.83
N LEU A 111 3.88 11.87 -9.98
CA LEU A 111 4.34 12.29 -8.66
C LEU A 111 5.63 13.10 -8.88
N ALA A 112 5.52 14.43 -8.84
CA ALA A 112 6.64 15.34 -8.93
C ALA A 112 7.77 14.89 -7.99
N GLY A 113 8.92 14.51 -8.57
CA GLY A 113 10.13 14.17 -7.81
C GLY A 113 10.79 12.82 -8.11
N ILE A 114 10.37 12.07 -9.15
CA ILE A 114 11.20 10.97 -9.66
C ILE A 114 12.05 11.52 -10.81
N GLN A 115 13.25 12.00 -10.48
CA GLN A 115 14.32 12.08 -11.47
C GLN A 115 14.69 10.63 -11.83
N ASN A 116 14.59 10.33 -13.13
CA ASN A 116 15.01 9.08 -13.73
C ASN A 116 16.43 8.74 -13.28
N TYR A 117 16.59 7.55 -12.68
CA TYR A 117 17.88 6.89 -12.54
C TYR A 117 18.05 5.95 -13.73
#